data_AF-A0A918NVX5-F1
#
_entry.id   AF-A0A918NVX5-F1
#
_cell.length_a   1.000
_cell.length_b   1.000
_cell.length_c   1.000
_cell.angle_alpha   90.00
_cell.angle_beta   90.00
_cell.angle_gamma   90.00
#
_symmetry.space_group_name_H-M   'P 1'
#
loop_
_entity.id
_entity.type
_entity.pdbx_description
1 polymer ?
#
loop_
_entity_poly.entity_id
_entity_poly.type
_entity_poly.pdbx_seq_one_letter_code
_entity_poly.pdbx_strand_id
1 'polypeptide(L)'
;MRETMSQLLQRFQSSAVDGKVPWAEYEAATSQLGLDEAARQRFSAALGQLGLQVSPAPRPAPALVPHARSDAETTDGPHRPGRAERVMGLVQRCAADGRVTEEQLRRLAVLCGLTEGETKELPAVVRRAGIAIVQSDEHDPAPTDQNADAIPPRPDSSLTRAMSWTESDLDGAIAAAHRLLDEDTRNPRPQKRLLRAEEEVGLSVLLRGGVDQMDIEPEDELFAQLPTHHIRRRARDAFVLHNQGLVRDMVKKYLDQGLEQDDLEQHGFAKLMHAACKFDARKGFKFSTYATYWVQQALQRAIADEGAVIRIPVHMHQTVRKVAAAEARFRTEGRATTAAAIAIACGLEVTDVDKVRKISRVTDSLDRVIGDGTHLGELLGISRPAPGPEDVLRHKMSRECVDQLLARRTEREADIVRRRLGLIDDEVQTLEDIGKEYGVTRERIRQLEARAFKRLREELAPPPPPEPPATPAPATETEPAGADSSLPAPGDDQREDKPEGPRVFRTGF
;
A
#
# COMPACT_ATOMS: atom_id res chain seq x y z
N MET A 1 13.50 -7.12 -29.16
CA MET A 1 14.32 -7.90 -30.11
C MET A 1 13.77 -9.32 -30.13
N ARG A 2 13.25 -9.82 -31.26
CA ARG A 2 12.89 -11.24 -31.39
C ARG A 2 14.18 -12.04 -31.60
N GLU A 3 14.52 -12.90 -30.64
CA GLU A 3 15.67 -13.80 -30.71
C GLU A 3 15.53 -14.68 -31.98
N THR A 4 16.58 -14.84 -32.78
CA THR A 4 16.51 -15.70 -33.97
C THR A 4 16.54 -17.17 -33.53
N MET A 5 15.91 -18.06 -34.32
CA MET A 5 15.83 -19.51 -34.00
C MET A 5 17.22 -20.14 -33.76
N SER A 6 18.26 -19.65 -34.46
CA SER A 6 19.64 -20.11 -34.27
C SER A 6 20.24 -19.70 -32.92
N GLN A 7 19.96 -18.49 -32.44
CA GLN A 7 20.41 -18.00 -31.12
C GLN A 7 19.74 -18.80 -30.00
N LEU A 8 18.46 -19.12 -30.17
CA LEU A 8 17.68 -19.89 -29.21
C LEU A 8 18.20 -21.34 -29.09
N LEU A 9 18.52 -21.99 -30.21
CA LEU A 9 19.14 -23.33 -30.21
C LEU A 9 20.54 -23.32 -29.59
N GLN A 10 21.37 -22.31 -29.88
CA GLN A 10 22.70 -22.19 -29.28
C GLN A 10 22.62 -22.01 -27.76
N ARG A 11 21.63 -21.25 -27.29
CA ARG A 11 21.36 -21.06 -25.87
C ARG A 11 20.94 -22.35 -25.18
N PHE A 12 20.04 -23.14 -25.77
CA PHE A 12 19.68 -24.45 -25.23
C PHE A 12 20.83 -25.47 -25.25
N GLN A 13 21.72 -25.43 -26.24
CA GLN A 13 22.93 -26.26 -26.21
C GLN A 13 23.89 -25.85 -25.10
N SER A 14 24.01 -24.55 -24.81
CA SER A 14 24.87 -24.04 -23.73
C SER A 14 24.31 -24.28 -22.33
N SER A 15 22.98 -24.33 -22.19
CA SER A 15 22.32 -24.53 -20.90
C SER A 15 22.04 -26.00 -20.57
N ALA A 16 22.20 -26.89 -21.56
CA ALA A 16 21.97 -28.31 -21.36
C ALA A 16 23.08 -28.92 -20.52
N VAL A 17 22.69 -29.49 -19.37
CA VAL A 17 23.56 -30.35 -18.56
C VAL A 17 23.17 -31.79 -18.86
N ASP A 18 24.12 -32.61 -19.32
CA ASP A 18 23.90 -34.00 -19.77
C ASP A 18 22.81 -34.15 -20.84
N GLY A 19 22.74 -33.21 -21.79
CA GLY A 19 21.75 -33.21 -22.86
C GLY A 19 20.33 -32.88 -22.39
N LYS A 20 20.16 -32.40 -21.15
CA LYS A 20 18.87 -31.98 -20.58
C LYS A 20 18.76 -30.48 -20.43
N VAL A 21 17.75 -29.89 -21.08
CA VAL A 21 17.41 -28.46 -20.94
C VAL A 21 16.56 -28.26 -19.67
N PRO A 22 16.89 -27.30 -18.80
CA PRO A 22 16.07 -26.99 -17.61
C PRO A 22 14.66 -26.53 -17.97
N TRP A 23 13.64 -26.99 -17.24
CA TRP A 23 12.23 -26.64 -17.51
C TRP A 23 11.98 -25.13 -17.50
N ALA A 24 12.59 -24.40 -16.56
CA ALA A 24 12.43 -22.96 -16.41
C ALA A 24 12.90 -22.17 -17.64
N GLU A 25 13.98 -22.61 -18.30
CA GLU A 25 14.47 -21.95 -19.51
C GLU A 25 13.60 -22.25 -20.74
N TYR A 26 13.13 -23.50 -20.84
CA TYR A 26 12.18 -23.91 -21.86
C TYR A 26 10.84 -23.15 -21.74
N GLU A 27 10.32 -22.98 -20.52
CA GLU A 27 9.09 -22.24 -20.24
C GLU A 27 9.26 -20.74 -20.53
N ALA A 28 10.40 -20.13 -20.17
CA ALA A 28 10.69 -18.74 -20.49
C ALA A 28 10.77 -18.50 -22.01
N ALA A 29 11.46 -19.36 -22.75
CA ALA A 29 11.60 -19.25 -24.20
C ALA A 29 10.27 -19.44 -24.95
N THR A 30 9.49 -20.46 -24.57
CA THR A 30 8.19 -20.73 -25.20
C THR A 30 7.13 -19.67 -24.85
N SER A 31 7.22 -19.05 -23.67
CA SER A 31 6.36 -17.94 -23.27
C SER A 31 6.73 -16.64 -24.00
N GLN A 32 8.02 -16.36 -24.21
CA GLN A 32 8.46 -15.20 -25.01
C GLN A 32 8.07 -15.31 -26.49
N LEU A 33 8.00 -16.53 -27.04
CA LEU A 33 7.54 -16.80 -28.41
C LEU A 33 6.02 -16.85 -28.53
N GLY A 34 5.27 -16.83 -27.42
CA GLY A 34 3.81 -16.90 -27.42
C GLY A 34 3.26 -18.24 -27.95
N LEU A 35 4.00 -19.33 -27.81
CA LEU A 35 3.60 -20.64 -28.32
C LEU A 35 2.47 -21.25 -27.49
N ASP A 36 1.45 -21.76 -28.17
CA ASP A 36 0.36 -22.53 -27.57
C ASP A 36 0.84 -23.92 -27.13
N GLU A 37 0.02 -24.61 -26.32
CA GLU A 37 0.40 -25.90 -25.71
C GLU A 37 0.73 -26.97 -26.76
N ALA A 38 0.02 -26.97 -27.90
CA ALA A 38 0.28 -27.87 -29.01
C ALA A 38 1.61 -27.55 -29.71
N ALA A 39 1.96 -26.28 -29.93
CA ALA A 39 3.25 -25.89 -30.51
C ALA A 39 4.41 -26.12 -29.53
N ARG A 40 4.19 -25.95 -28.22
CA ARG A 40 5.18 -26.31 -27.18
C ARG A 40 5.54 -27.79 -27.26
N GLN A 41 4.56 -28.68 -27.33
CA GLN A 41 4.78 -30.12 -27.45
C GLN A 41 5.56 -30.49 -28.73
N ARG A 42 5.21 -29.89 -29.88
CA ARG A 42 5.96 -30.10 -31.14
C ARG A 42 7.39 -29.59 -31.04
N PHE A 43 7.59 -28.44 -30.40
CA PHE A 43 8.90 -27.85 -30.21
C PHE A 43 9.77 -28.69 -29.27
N SER A 44 9.21 -29.23 -28.18
CA SER A 44 9.89 -30.18 -27.30
C SER A 44 10.26 -31.47 -28.03
N ALA A 45 9.39 -31.98 -28.91
CA ALA A 45 9.69 -33.16 -29.73
C ALA A 45 10.82 -32.90 -30.74
N ALA A 46 10.85 -31.71 -31.36
CA ALA A 46 11.92 -31.30 -32.26
C ALA A 46 13.27 -31.15 -31.54
N LEU A 47 13.28 -30.62 -30.31
CA LEU A 47 14.48 -30.61 -29.46
C LEU A 47 14.96 -32.03 -29.15
N GLY A 48 14.04 -32.96 -28.91
CA GLY A 48 14.35 -34.38 -28.70
C GLY A 48 15.03 -35.03 -29.91
N GLN A 49 14.62 -34.69 -31.14
CA GLN A 49 15.29 -35.15 -32.37
C GLN A 49 16.71 -34.61 -32.54
N LEU A 50 17.01 -33.47 -31.91
CA LEU A 50 18.35 -32.86 -31.86
C LEU A 50 19.19 -33.34 -30.67
N GLY A 51 18.71 -34.33 -29.91
CA GLY A 51 19.41 -34.90 -28.75
C GLY A 51 19.27 -34.10 -27.45
N LEU A 52 18.37 -33.12 -27.40
CA LEU A 52 18.11 -32.27 -26.23
C LEU A 52 16.76 -32.64 -25.59
N GLN A 53 16.77 -33.15 -24.36
CA GLN A 53 15.56 -33.51 -23.62
C GLN A 53 15.18 -32.40 -22.63
N VAL A 54 13.90 -32.00 -22.59
CA VAL A 54 13.45 -31.01 -21.60
C VAL A 54 13.21 -31.70 -20.25
N SER A 55 13.70 -31.12 -19.16
CA SER A 55 13.45 -31.60 -17.81
C SER A 55 11.96 -31.53 -17.45
N PRO A 56 11.41 -32.46 -16.65
CA PRO A 56 9.98 -32.49 -16.34
C PRO A 56 9.54 -31.24 -15.56
N ALA A 57 8.33 -30.75 -15.86
CA ALA A 57 7.72 -29.62 -15.17
C ALA A 57 7.55 -29.89 -13.66
N PRO A 58 7.79 -28.90 -12.78
CA PRO A 58 7.51 -29.03 -11.36
C PRO A 58 6.01 -29.25 -11.13
N ARG A 59 5.64 -30.24 -10.30
CA ARG A 59 4.23 -30.53 -10.00
C ARG A 59 3.55 -29.32 -9.36
N PRO A 60 2.36 -28.90 -9.83
CA PRO A 60 1.61 -27.83 -9.18
C PRO A 60 1.19 -28.25 -7.77
N ALA A 61 1.35 -27.34 -6.80
CA ALA A 61 0.92 -27.55 -5.43
C ALA A 61 -0.62 -27.68 -5.38
N PRO A 62 -1.18 -28.62 -4.59
CA PRO A 62 -2.62 -28.81 -4.54
C PRO A 62 -3.33 -27.58 -3.95
N ALA A 63 -4.40 -27.16 -4.61
CA ALA A 63 -5.27 -26.07 -4.18
C ALA A 63 -5.95 -26.41 -2.84
N LEU A 64 -5.78 -25.53 -1.85
CA LEU A 64 -6.42 -25.64 -0.54
C LEU A 64 -7.90 -25.30 -0.65
N VAL A 65 -8.77 -26.31 -0.58
CA VAL A 65 -10.21 -26.15 -0.30
C VAL A 65 -10.38 -26.00 1.22
N PRO A 66 -11.18 -25.05 1.72
CA PRO A 66 -11.42 -24.91 3.15
C PRO A 66 -12.38 -26.01 3.60
N HIS A 67 -11.98 -26.82 4.59
CA HIS A 67 -12.89 -27.72 5.30
C HIS A 67 -12.98 -27.36 6.77
N ALA A 68 -14.21 -27.47 7.25
CA ALA A 68 -14.71 -27.09 8.54
C ALA A 68 -14.05 -27.84 9.71
N ARG A 69 -14.12 -27.21 10.88
CA ARG A 69 -13.75 -27.76 12.18
C ARG A 69 -14.54 -29.05 12.46
N SER A 70 -13.82 -30.10 12.85
CA SER A 70 -14.36 -31.16 13.71
C SER A 70 -13.26 -31.65 14.66
N ASP A 71 -13.64 -31.78 15.92
CA ASP A 71 -12.83 -32.27 17.03
C ASP A 71 -12.54 -33.78 16.94
N ALA A 72 -11.49 -34.19 17.66
CA ALA A 72 -11.15 -35.53 18.16
C ALA A 72 -10.84 -36.65 17.14
N GLU A 73 -9.61 -37.17 17.17
CA GLU A 73 -9.31 -38.55 17.64
C GLU A 73 -7.81 -38.88 17.55
N THR A 74 -7.33 -39.51 18.62
CA THR A 74 -6.01 -40.10 18.80
C THR A 74 -5.85 -41.33 17.92
N THR A 75 -4.88 -41.34 17.00
CA THR A 75 -4.28 -42.59 16.49
C THR A 75 -2.82 -42.38 16.11
N ASP A 76 -2.02 -43.32 16.60
CA ASP A 76 -0.56 -43.43 16.52
C ASP A 76 -0.14 -44.01 15.15
N GLY A 77 0.86 -43.42 14.48
CA GLY A 77 1.36 -43.84 13.15
C GLY A 77 2.31 -42.80 12.51
N PRO A 78 3.33 -43.23 11.73
CA PRO A 78 4.66 -42.63 11.79
C PRO A 78 4.83 -41.34 10.98
N HIS A 79 5.47 -40.36 11.62
CA HIS A 79 6.12 -39.16 11.05
C HIS A 79 5.32 -38.34 10.03
N ARG A 80 4.33 -37.58 10.51
CA ARG A 80 4.13 -36.21 10.01
C ARG A 80 5.12 -35.31 10.74
N PRO A 81 5.90 -34.44 10.07
CA PRO A 81 6.77 -33.49 10.74
C PRO A 81 5.92 -32.65 11.70
N GLY A 82 6.21 -32.77 13.00
CA GLY A 82 5.43 -32.15 14.06
C GLY A 82 5.34 -30.64 13.86
N ARG A 83 4.31 -29.99 14.41
CA ARG A 83 4.18 -28.52 14.38
C ARG A 83 5.48 -27.82 14.81
N ALA A 84 6.24 -28.44 15.72
CA ALA A 84 7.57 -28.05 16.17
C ALA A 84 8.65 -28.02 15.06
N GLU A 85 8.68 -28.94 14.09
CA GLU A 85 9.68 -28.94 13.01
C GLU A 85 9.44 -27.79 12.01
N ARG A 86 8.17 -27.42 11.77
CA ARG A 86 7.83 -26.22 10.98
C ARG A 86 8.27 -24.94 11.67
N VAL A 87 8.13 -24.90 13.00
CA VAL A 87 8.61 -23.78 13.83
C VAL A 87 10.14 -23.73 13.77
N MET A 88 10.84 -24.86 13.87
CA MET A 88 12.30 -24.90 13.75
C MET A 88 12.81 -24.42 12.38
N GLY A 89 12.13 -24.77 11.29
CA GLY A 89 12.46 -24.23 9.96
C GLY A 89 12.24 -22.71 9.85
N LEU A 90 11.26 -22.15 10.55
CA LEU A 90 11.06 -20.70 10.64
C LEU A 90 12.09 -20.04 11.56
N VAL A 91 12.41 -20.65 12.70
CA VAL A 91 13.43 -20.20 13.65
C VAL A 91 14.80 -20.17 12.98
N GLN A 92 15.19 -21.20 12.23
CA GLN A 92 16.47 -21.26 11.50
C GLN A 92 16.57 -20.21 10.40
N ARG A 93 15.46 -19.90 9.71
CA ARG A 93 15.42 -18.77 8.75
C ARG A 93 15.44 -17.41 9.44
N CYS A 94 14.97 -17.34 10.69
CA CYS A 94 14.90 -16.12 11.49
C CYS A 94 16.20 -15.80 12.24
N ALA A 95 16.97 -16.81 12.63
CA ALA A 95 18.22 -16.66 13.39
C ALA A 95 19.33 -16.06 12.51
N ALA A 96 19.68 -14.80 12.75
CA ALA A 96 20.93 -14.24 12.25
C ALA A 96 22.07 -14.77 13.15
N ASP A 97 23.11 -15.37 12.55
CA ASP A 97 24.28 -15.92 13.23
C ASP A 97 23.99 -16.91 14.39
N GLY A 98 22.86 -17.61 14.33
CA GLY A 98 22.43 -18.52 15.39
C GLY A 98 21.95 -17.82 16.66
N ARG A 99 21.45 -16.58 16.59
CA ARG A 99 20.85 -15.87 17.74
C ARG A 99 19.38 -15.54 17.51
N VAL A 100 18.54 -15.75 18.53
CA VAL A 100 17.10 -15.43 18.52
C VAL A 100 16.72 -14.82 19.86
N THR A 101 15.86 -13.81 19.90
CA THR A 101 15.39 -13.22 21.17
C THR A 101 14.24 -14.01 21.79
N GLU A 102 14.08 -13.94 23.11
CA GLU A 102 12.98 -14.62 23.81
C GLU A 102 11.59 -14.13 23.34
N GLU A 103 11.48 -12.85 23.00
CA GLU A 103 10.27 -12.25 22.45
C GLU A 103 9.95 -12.76 21.04
N GLN A 104 10.97 -12.94 20.18
CA GLN A 104 10.79 -13.56 18.86
C GLN A 104 10.30 -15.01 18.97
N LEU A 105 10.77 -15.77 19.97
CA LEU A 105 10.31 -17.14 20.22
C LEU A 105 8.85 -17.19 20.69
N ARG A 106 8.46 -16.30 21.60
CA ARG A 106 7.06 -16.18 22.05
C ARG A 106 6.14 -15.81 20.89
N ARG A 107 6.56 -14.86 20.04
CA ARG A 107 5.79 -14.46 18.85
C ARG A 107 5.68 -15.57 17.82
N LEU A 108 6.76 -16.32 17.57
CA LEU A 108 6.74 -17.49 16.69
C LEU A 108 5.78 -18.57 17.21
N ALA A 109 5.69 -18.74 18.53
CA ALA A 109 4.76 -19.69 19.13
C ALA A 109 3.29 -19.30 18.91
N VAL A 110 2.98 -18.01 19.07
CA VAL A 110 1.63 -17.46 18.81
C VAL A 110 1.27 -17.58 17.33
N LEU A 111 2.16 -17.17 16.43
CA LEU A 111 1.94 -17.23 14.97
C LEU A 111 1.74 -18.66 14.46
N CYS A 112 2.37 -19.65 15.10
CA CYS A 112 2.25 -21.06 14.72
C CYS A 112 1.10 -21.79 15.46
N GLY A 113 0.36 -21.10 16.34
CA GLY A 113 -0.76 -21.67 17.09
C GLY A 113 -0.36 -22.82 18.02
N LEU A 114 0.81 -22.71 18.67
CA LEU A 114 1.30 -23.71 19.63
C LEU A 114 0.53 -23.62 20.94
N THR A 115 0.31 -24.77 21.58
CA THR A 115 -0.33 -24.84 22.90
C THR A 115 0.60 -24.30 23.99
N GLU A 116 0.07 -23.92 25.15
CA GLU A 116 0.89 -23.43 26.28
C GLU A 116 1.97 -24.43 26.73
N GLY A 117 1.72 -25.73 26.56
CA GLY A 117 2.70 -26.79 26.84
C GLY A 117 3.86 -26.77 25.84
N GLU A 118 3.57 -26.73 24.55
CA GLU A 118 4.59 -26.70 23.47
C GLU A 118 5.40 -25.39 23.49
N THR A 119 4.78 -24.28 23.92
CA THR A 119 5.44 -22.98 24.07
C THR A 119 6.51 -22.97 25.18
N LYS A 120 6.32 -23.79 26.23
CA LYS A 120 7.32 -23.95 27.31
C LYS A 120 8.52 -24.80 26.90
N GLU A 121 8.35 -25.72 25.94
CA GLU A 121 9.42 -26.59 25.45
C GLU A 121 10.27 -25.95 24.35
N LEU A 122 9.72 -24.99 23.61
CA LEU A 122 10.39 -24.27 22.51
C LEU A 122 11.78 -23.72 22.86
N PRO A 123 12.01 -23.03 24.00
CA PRO A 123 13.34 -22.54 24.37
C PRO A 123 14.37 -23.68 24.53
N ALA A 124 13.94 -24.86 25.00
CA ALA A 124 14.81 -26.01 25.18
C ALA A 124 15.17 -26.66 23.83
N VAL A 125 14.20 -26.76 22.91
CA VAL A 125 14.41 -27.29 21.55
C VAL A 125 15.36 -26.39 20.75
N VAL A 126 15.20 -25.07 20.87
CA VAL A 126 16.02 -24.08 20.15
C VAL A 126 17.46 -24.05 20.67
N ARG A 127 17.66 -24.21 21.99
CA ARG A 127 19.01 -24.37 22.58
C ARG A 127 19.69 -25.68 22.14
N ARG A 128 18.94 -26.79 22.04
CA ARG A 128 19.47 -28.08 21.53
C ARG A 128 19.90 -28.00 20.05
N ALA A 129 19.28 -27.10 19.28
CA ALA A 129 19.65 -26.85 17.89
C ALA A 129 20.84 -25.88 17.72
N GLY A 130 21.49 -25.45 18.81
CA GLY A 130 22.68 -24.60 18.77
C GLY A 130 22.40 -23.10 18.59
N ILE A 131 21.16 -22.65 18.81
CA ILE A 131 20.75 -21.24 18.66
C ILE A 131 20.70 -20.57 20.04
N ALA A 132 21.46 -19.48 20.23
CA ALA A 132 21.54 -18.73 21.47
C ALA A 132 20.34 -17.79 21.66
N ILE A 133 19.75 -17.81 22.86
CA ILE A 133 18.60 -16.96 23.22
C ILE A 133 19.11 -15.70 23.93
N VAL A 134 18.88 -14.53 23.35
CA VAL A 134 19.36 -13.23 23.87
C VAL A 134 18.17 -12.42 24.42
N GLN A 135 18.35 -11.74 25.55
CA GLN A 135 17.37 -10.77 26.06
C GLN A 135 17.47 -9.47 25.25
N SER A 136 16.35 -8.94 24.79
CA SER A 136 16.33 -7.68 24.04
C SER A 136 16.38 -6.50 25.02
N ASP A 137 17.55 -5.90 25.17
CA ASP A 137 17.70 -4.56 25.77
C ASP A 137 17.54 -3.49 24.69
N GLU A 138 16.34 -3.30 24.17
CA GLU A 138 16.01 -2.12 23.37
C GLU A 138 14.60 -1.64 23.72
N HIS A 139 14.54 -0.83 24.78
CA HIS A 139 13.40 0.02 25.07
C HIS A 139 13.46 1.23 24.12
N ASP A 140 12.87 1.09 22.94
CA ASP A 140 12.54 2.25 22.12
C ASP A 140 11.34 2.94 22.78
N PRO A 141 11.48 4.15 23.37
CA PRO A 141 10.35 4.81 24.00
C PRO A 141 9.35 5.17 22.91
N ALA A 142 8.20 4.50 22.94
CA ALA A 142 7.07 4.82 22.09
C ALA A 142 6.65 6.28 22.34
N PRO A 143 6.38 7.08 21.30
CA PRO A 143 5.55 8.25 21.47
C PRO A 143 4.13 7.72 21.68
N THR A 144 3.70 7.65 22.94
CA THR A 144 2.32 7.38 23.30
C THR A 144 1.47 8.52 22.76
N ASP A 145 0.63 8.22 21.78
CA ASP A 145 -0.36 9.14 21.26
C ASP A 145 -1.57 9.11 22.20
N GLN A 146 -1.82 10.24 22.88
CA GLN A 146 -3.10 10.74 23.42
C GLN A 146 -2.84 11.75 24.57
N ASN A 147 -2.34 12.93 24.19
CA ASN A 147 -2.63 14.24 24.80
C ASN A 147 -1.57 15.22 24.30
N ALA A 148 -1.99 16.25 23.56
CA ALA A 148 -1.12 17.34 23.10
C ALA A 148 -0.43 18.10 24.25
N ASP A 149 -0.91 17.88 25.49
CA ASP A 149 -0.42 18.47 26.74
C ASP A 149 0.17 17.47 27.74
N ALA A 150 0.33 16.19 27.39
CA ALA A 150 0.97 15.25 28.31
C ALA A 150 2.43 15.63 28.54
N ILE A 151 2.76 15.94 29.80
CA ILE A 151 4.11 16.20 30.26
C ILE A 151 4.98 14.97 29.93
N PRO A 152 6.18 15.13 29.32
CA PRO A 152 7.07 14.02 29.05
C PRO A 152 7.28 13.12 30.27
N PRO A 153 7.49 11.80 30.07
CA PRO A 153 7.94 10.94 31.15
C PRO A 153 9.21 11.53 31.77
N ARG A 154 9.22 11.61 33.12
CA ARG A 154 10.34 12.17 33.88
C ARG A 154 11.61 11.37 33.54
N PRO A 155 12.73 12.02 33.16
CA PRO A 155 14.00 11.31 33.03
C PRO A 155 14.38 10.70 34.38
N ASP A 156 15.04 9.54 34.34
CA ASP A 156 15.33 8.70 35.50
C ASP A 156 15.91 9.51 36.68
N SER A 157 15.28 9.34 37.85
CA SER A 157 15.58 10.07 39.09
C SER A 157 16.98 9.83 39.67
N SER A 158 17.76 8.91 39.11
CA SER A 158 19.08 8.50 39.59
C SER A 158 20.19 9.54 39.37
N LEU A 159 19.93 10.60 38.60
CA LEU A 159 20.86 11.73 38.37
C LEU A 159 20.62 12.95 39.28
N THR A 160 19.70 12.85 40.25
CA THR A 160 19.33 14.02 41.07
C THR A 160 20.28 14.24 42.25
N ARG A 161 21.28 15.11 42.05
CA ARG A 161 21.67 16.00 43.14
C ARG A 161 20.74 17.21 43.06
N ALA A 162 19.68 17.19 43.87
CA ALA A 162 18.80 18.35 43.99
C ALA A 162 19.65 19.56 44.44
N MET A 163 20.01 20.43 43.51
CA MET A 163 20.55 21.75 43.84
C MET A 163 19.39 22.54 44.42
N SER A 164 19.32 22.60 45.74
CA SER A 164 18.44 23.50 46.48
C SER A 164 18.94 24.93 46.22
N TRP A 165 18.35 25.60 45.23
CA TRP A 165 18.60 27.02 45.00
C TRP A 165 18.08 27.82 46.19
N THR A 166 18.97 28.58 46.86
CA THR A 166 18.56 29.53 47.91
C THR A 166 18.04 30.83 47.28
N GLU A 167 17.25 31.63 48.00
CA GLU A 167 16.77 32.94 47.48
C GLU A 167 17.93 33.83 46.99
N SER A 168 19.08 33.81 47.69
CA SER A 168 20.28 34.54 47.27
C SER A 168 20.88 34.02 45.95
N ASP A 169 20.72 32.74 45.63
CA ASP A 169 21.21 32.17 44.38
C ASP A 169 20.30 32.55 43.20
N LEU A 170 18.98 32.70 43.45
CA LEU A 170 18.02 33.18 42.45
C LEU A 170 18.27 34.64 42.11
N ASP A 171 18.55 35.50 43.10
CA ASP A 171 18.89 36.91 42.86
C ASP A 171 20.16 37.05 42.00
N GLY A 172 21.16 36.19 42.26
CA GLY A 172 22.36 36.09 41.43
C GLY A 172 22.04 35.68 39.99
N ALA A 173 21.16 34.68 39.81
CA ALA A 173 20.72 34.21 38.50
C ALA A 173 19.93 35.29 37.72
N ILE A 174 19.01 36.00 38.39
CA ILE A 174 18.25 37.12 37.82
C ILE A 174 19.21 38.23 37.35
N ALA A 175 20.20 38.59 38.18
CA ALA A 175 21.21 39.58 37.82
C ALA A 175 22.09 39.12 36.64
N ALA A 176 22.36 37.82 36.51
CA ALA A 176 23.05 37.25 35.34
C ALA A 176 22.18 37.34 34.08
N ALA A 177 20.88 37.06 34.17
CA ALA A 177 19.95 37.16 33.06
C ALA A 177 19.75 38.61 32.58
N HIS A 178 19.66 39.59 33.48
CA HIS A 178 19.65 41.00 33.08
C HIS A 178 20.92 41.43 32.33
N ARG A 179 22.10 41.00 32.82
CA ARG A 179 23.37 41.26 32.14
C ARG A 179 23.40 40.66 30.74
N LEU A 180 22.96 39.40 30.60
CA LEU A 180 22.82 38.74 29.31
C LEU A 180 21.90 39.53 28.36
N LEU A 181 20.71 39.92 28.83
CA LEU A 181 19.75 40.64 28.00
C LEU A 181 20.27 42.00 27.52
N ASP A 182 21.12 42.66 28.31
CA ASP A 182 21.77 43.91 27.91
C ASP A 182 22.95 43.67 26.96
N GLU A 183 23.72 42.59 27.15
CA GLU A 183 24.76 42.16 26.21
C GLU A 183 24.17 41.82 24.83
N ASP A 184 23.02 41.15 24.79
CA ASP A 184 22.33 40.79 23.56
C ASP A 184 21.90 42.00 22.74
N THR A 185 21.58 43.13 23.37
CA THR A 185 21.26 44.37 22.64
C THR A 185 22.46 44.93 21.86
N ARG A 186 23.68 44.61 22.30
CA ARG A 186 24.94 45.09 21.70
C ARG A 186 25.58 44.06 20.79
N ASN A 187 25.18 42.80 20.90
CA ASN A 187 25.72 41.70 20.13
C ASN A 187 24.93 41.54 18.82
N PRO A 188 25.58 41.59 17.64
CA PRO A 188 24.89 41.38 16.36
C PRO A 188 24.48 39.91 16.12
N ARG A 189 25.03 38.96 16.89
CA ARG A 189 24.77 37.51 16.75
C ARG A 189 24.62 36.82 18.11
N PRO A 190 23.62 37.17 18.93
CA PRO A 190 23.41 36.57 20.25
C PRO A 190 23.27 35.05 20.18
N GLN A 191 22.62 34.54 19.13
CA GLN A 191 22.36 33.11 18.89
C GLN A 191 23.60 32.19 18.83
N LYS A 192 24.81 32.74 18.69
CA LYS A 192 26.05 31.94 18.64
C LYS A 192 26.61 31.63 20.03
N ARG A 193 26.20 32.39 21.04
CA ARG A 193 26.61 32.17 22.43
C ARG A 193 25.68 31.15 23.07
N LEU A 194 26.24 30.22 23.83
CA LEU A 194 25.48 29.27 24.64
C LEU A 194 25.24 29.85 26.04
N LEU A 195 24.07 29.53 26.60
CA LEU A 195 23.69 29.94 27.96
C LEU A 195 24.42 29.09 29.02
N ARG A 196 24.75 29.75 30.13
CA ARG A 196 25.18 29.10 31.37
C ARG A 196 23.96 28.63 32.17
N ALA A 197 24.17 27.70 33.10
CA ALA A 197 23.07 27.20 33.94
C ALA A 197 22.40 28.31 34.77
N GLU A 198 23.19 29.22 35.33
CA GLU A 198 22.71 30.40 36.08
C GLU A 198 21.86 31.34 35.20
N GLU A 199 22.28 31.54 33.94
CA GLU A 199 21.55 32.37 32.98
C GLU A 199 20.23 31.71 32.57
N GLU A 200 20.22 30.38 32.38
CA GLU A 200 18.99 29.62 32.11
C GLU A 200 17.98 29.76 33.26
N VAL A 201 18.45 29.65 34.51
CA VAL A 201 17.61 29.82 35.70
C VAL A 201 17.07 31.24 35.78
N GLY A 202 17.92 32.25 35.63
CA GLY A 202 17.52 33.65 35.68
C GLY A 202 16.51 34.03 34.61
N LEU A 203 16.70 33.57 33.38
CA LEU A 203 15.75 33.80 32.28
C LEU A 203 14.41 33.10 32.54
N SER A 204 14.41 31.89 33.11
CA SER A 204 13.18 31.17 33.51
C SER A 204 12.40 31.96 34.56
N VAL A 205 13.07 32.54 35.56
CA VAL A 205 12.45 33.37 36.59
C VAL A 205 11.88 34.67 35.99
N LEU A 206 12.66 35.35 35.14
CA LEU A 206 12.22 36.59 34.48
C LEU A 206 11.04 36.35 33.55
N LEU A 207 11.00 35.22 32.85
CA LEU A 207 9.93 34.83 31.93
C LEU A 207 8.60 34.65 32.67
N ARG A 208 8.61 34.02 33.85
CA ARG A 208 7.42 33.78 34.67
C ARG A 208 6.95 35.01 35.44
N GLY A 209 7.83 35.98 35.66
CA GLY A 209 7.47 37.26 36.27
C GLY A 209 8.08 37.56 37.63
N GLY A 210 9.10 36.81 38.03
CA GLY A 210 9.74 36.92 39.33
C GLY A 210 9.62 35.64 40.14
N VAL A 211 10.30 35.63 41.30
CA VAL A 211 10.41 34.46 42.19
C VAL A 211 9.05 34.00 42.71
N ASP A 212 8.13 34.93 42.96
CA ASP A 212 6.79 34.64 43.50
C ASP A 212 5.84 33.98 42.50
N GLN A 213 6.13 34.04 41.19
CA GLN A 213 5.26 33.54 40.12
C GLN A 213 5.82 32.29 39.44
N MET A 214 6.80 31.62 40.07
CA MET A 214 7.44 30.44 39.47
C MET A 214 6.51 29.24 39.26
N ASP A 215 5.42 29.13 40.03
CA ASP A 215 4.44 28.06 39.88
C ASP A 215 3.42 28.31 38.76
N ILE A 216 3.32 29.55 38.28
CA ILE A 216 2.38 29.93 37.23
C ILE A 216 3.04 29.65 35.88
N GLU A 217 2.42 28.81 35.06
CA GLU A 217 2.83 28.60 33.68
C GLU A 217 2.30 29.75 32.82
N PRO A 218 3.18 30.51 32.13
CA PRO A 218 2.74 31.59 31.27
C PRO A 218 2.18 31.02 29.97
N GLU A 219 0.99 31.49 29.59
CA GLU A 219 0.36 31.14 28.31
C GLU A 219 1.00 31.94 27.16
N ASP A 220 1.01 31.35 25.96
CA ASP A 220 1.56 32.02 24.77
C ASP A 220 0.85 33.35 24.45
N GLU A 221 -0.45 33.44 24.75
CA GLU A 221 -1.28 34.63 24.57
C GLU A 221 -0.79 35.81 25.42
N LEU A 222 -0.25 35.55 26.62
CA LEU A 222 0.31 36.58 27.48
C LEU A 222 1.43 37.34 26.76
N PHE A 223 2.34 36.61 26.10
CA PHE A 223 3.47 37.22 25.43
C PHE A 223 3.08 37.99 24.17
N ALA A 224 1.97 37.64 23.54
CA ALA A 224 1.42 38.38 22.39
C ALA A 224 0.90 39.77 22.80
N GLN A 225 0.36 39.90 24.02
CA GLN A 225 -0.17 41.16 24.55
C GLN A 225 0.91 42.07 25.14
N LEU A 226 2.08 41.51 25.49
CA LEU A 226 3.19 42.26 26.08
C LEU A 226 3.95 43.09 25.03
N PRO A 227 4.34 44.33 25.35
CA PRO A 227 5.13 45.15 24.44
C PRO A 227 6.52 44.54 24.19
N THR A 228 7.11 44.81 23.03
CA THR A 228 8.39 44.21 22.60
C THR A 228 9.54 44.42 23.60
N HIS A 229 9.56 45.55 24.30
CA HIS A 229 10.59 45.89 25.28
C HIS A 229 10.35 45.27 26.67
N HIS A 230 9.22 44.61 26.88
CA HIS A 230 8.88 44.02 28.18
C HIS A 230 9.87 42.92 28.57
N ILE A 231 10.30 42.91 29.84
CA ILE A 231 11.35 42.01 30.31
C ILE A 231 11.01 40.53 30.11
N ARG A 232 9.76 40.11 30.36
CA ARG A 232 9.30 38.73 30.15
C ARG A 232 9.44 38.29 28.68
N ARG A 233 9.11 39.18 27.74
CA ARG A 233 9.20 38.90 26.31
C ARG A 233 10.66 38.84 25.86
N ARG A 234 11.48 39.81 26.27
CA ARG A 234 12.93 39.78 26.04
C ARG A 234 13.58 38.51 26.59
N ALA A 235 13.19 38.09 27.80
CA ALA A 235 13.69 36.87 28.43
C ALA A 235 13.33 35.63 27.61
N ARG A 236 12.07 35.49 27.19
CA ARG A 236 11.62 34.39 26.31
C ARG A 236 12.38 34.37 24.99
N ASP A 237 12.45 35.51 24.32
CA ASP A 237 13.06 35.61 22.99
C ASP A 237 14.56 35.29 23.07
N ALA A 238 15.29 35.81 24.08
CA ALA A 238 16.69 35.44 24.31
C ALA A 238 16.85 33.95 24.62
N PHE A 239 16.01 33.40 25.51
CA PHE A 239 16.07 31.98 25.88
C PHE A 239 15.89 31.06 24.67
N VAL A 240 15.02 31.41 23.73
CA VAL A 240 14.81 30.69 22.47
C VAL A 240 15.98 30.89 21.50
N LEU A 241 16.42 32.15 21.30
CA LEU A 241 17.49 32.50 20.38
C LEU A 241 18.82 31.79 20.68
N HIS A 242 19.21 31.70 21.95
CA HIS A 242 20.44 31.00 22.34
C HIS A 242 20.35 29.48 22.19
N ASN A 243 19.13 28.92 22.17
CA ASN A 243 18.90 27.49 22.04
C ASN A 243 18.51 27.06 20.62
N GLN A 244 18.44 27.97 19.65
CA GLN A 244 18.07 27.63 18.26
C GLN A 244 19.02 26.59 17.63
N GLY A 245 20.30 26.57 18.04
CA GLY A 245 21.30 25.62 17.55
C GLY A 245 20.97 24.17 17.90
N LEU A 246 20.26 23.94 19.01
CA LEU A 246 19.79 22.61 19.41
C LEU A 246 18.80 22.06 18.39
N VAL A 247 17.82 22.86 17.98
CA VAL A 247 16.81 22.45 16.99
C VAL A 247 17.47 22.13 15.66
N ARG A 248 18.36 23.00 15.17
CA ARG A 248 19.10 22.76 13.92
C ARG A 248 19.91 21.47 13.94
N ASP A 249 20.51 21.12 15.08
CA ASP A 249 21.25 19.87 15.19
C ASP A 249 20.33 18.65 15.20
N MET A 250 19.17 18.77 15.85
CA MET A 250 18.17 17.70 15.88
C MET A 250 17.52 17.44 14.52
N VAL A 251 17.22 18.50 13.75
CA VAL A 251 16.59 18.42 12.42
C VAL A 251 17.40 17.59 11.44
N LYS A 252 18.74 17.61 11.52
CA LYS A 252 19.63 16.83 10.63
C LYS A 252 19.30 15.34 10.56
N LYS A 253 18.77 14.77 11.65
CA LYS A 253 18.38 13.34 11.71
C LYS A 253 17.07 13.03 10.98
N TYR A 254 16.29 14.07 10.66
CA TYR A 254 14.95 13.99 10.11
C TYR A 254 14.84 14.52 8.68
N LEU A 255 15.98 14.87 8.07
CA LEU A 255 16.06 15.23 6.66
C LEU A 255 15.61 14.05 5.78
N ASP A 256 15.16 14.37 4.57
CA ASP A 256 14.71 13.42 3.54
C ASP A 256 13.48 12.57 3.92
N GLN A 257 12.72 12.96 4.95
CA GLN A 257 11.46 12.29 5.35
C GLN A 257 10.19 12.97 4.79
N GLY A 258 10.34 13.74 3.71
CA GLY A 258 9.22 14.35 2.98
C GLY A 258 8.86 15.79 3.35
N LEU A 259 9.56 16.39 4.33
CA LEU A 259 9.48 17.82 4.65
C LEU A 259 10.81 18.52 4.35
N GLU A 260 10.75 19.79 3.98
CA GLU A 260 11.93 20.63 3.80
C GLU A 260 12.60 20.92 5.15
N GLN A 261 13.91 21.17 5.13
CA GLN A 261 14.66 21.49 6.34
C GLN A 261 14.08 22.71 7.06
N ASP A 262 13.72 23.76 6.31
CA ASP A 262 13.19 25.00 6.86
C ASP A 262 11.86 24.76 7.58
N ASP A 263 10.96 23.94 7.01
CA ASP A 263 9.69 23.56 7.63
C ASP A 263 9.89 22.78 8.93
N LEU A 264 10.82 21.80 8.92
CA LEU A 264 11.19 21.05 10.12
C LEU A 264 11.76 21.97 11.20
N GLU A 265 12.63 22.92 10.83
CA GLU A 265 13.16 23.92 11.75
C GLU A 265 12.03 24.77 12.36
N GLN A 266 11.04 25.22 11.59
CA GLN A 266 9.91 26.00 12.11
C GLN A 266 9.07 25.22 13.12
N HIS A 267 8.70 23.97 12.80
CA HIS A 267 7.97 23.10 13.73
C HIS A 267 8.76 22.87 15.03
N GLY A 268 10.08 22.68 14.92
CA GLY A 268 10.98 22.55 16.06
C GLY A 268 11.07 23.83 16.90
N PHE A 269 11.20 25.01 16.28
CA PHE A 269 11.26 26.29 16.99
C PHE A 269 9.94 26.61 17.71
N ALA A 270 8.79 26.30 17.11
CA ALA A 270 7.49 26.44 17.76
C ALA A 270 7.43 25.68 19.09
N LYS A 271 7.87 24.41 19.11
CA LYS A 271 7.91 23.64 20.36
C LYS A 271 9.06 23.98 21.29
N LEU A 272 10.16 24.54 20.78
CA LEU A 272 11.21 25.11 21.63
C LEU A 272 10.68 26.30 22.44
N MET A 273 9.88 27.19 21.82
CA MET A 273 9.21 28.30 22.52
C MET A 273 8.26 27.81 23.61
N HIS A 274 7.46 26.77 23.31
CA HIS A 274 6.60 26.12 24.29
C HIS A 274 7.40 25.50 25.45
N ALA A 275 8.49 24.79 25.14
CA ALA A 275 9.38 24.20 26.13
C ALA A 275 10.03 25.28 27.01
N ALA A 276 10.40 26.43 26.45
CA ALA A 276 10.94 27.56 27.21
C ALA A 276 9.93 28.09 28.25
N CYS A 277 8.65 28.17 27.89
CA CYS A 277 7.59 28.62 28.79
C CYS A 277 7.31 27.62 29.92
N LYS A 278 7.35 26.31 29.60
CA LYS A 278 7.08 25.23 30.57
C LYS A 278 8.30 24.76 31.37
N PHE A 279 9.50 25.26 31.06
CA PHE A 279 10.72 24.86 31.76
C PHE A 279 10.68 25.30 33.24
N ASP A 280 11.05 24.38 34.12
CA ASP A 280 11.12 24.61 35.57
C ASP A 280 12.57 24.43 36.05
N ALA A 281 13.22 25.57 36.31
CA ALA A 281 14.62 25.62 36.73
C ALA A 281 14.86 25.01 38.13
N ARG A 282 13.83 24.89 38.98
CA ARG A 282 13.95 24.33 40.33
C ARG A 282 14.28 22.84 40.33
N LYS A 283 14.02 22.16 39.22
CA LYS A 283 14.33 20.73 39.05
C LYS A 283 15.83 20.46 38.86
N GLY A 284 16.65 21.48 38.63
CA GLY A 284 18.11 21.35 38.56
C GLY A 284 18.64 20.67 37.29
N PHE A 285 17.81 20.48 36.27
CA PHE A 285 18.23 19.96 34.97
C PHE A 285 18.55 21.09 33.99
N LYS A 286 19.48 20.84 33.07
CA LYS A 286 19.75 21.73 31.94
C LYS A 286 18.53 21.83 31.02
N PHE A 287 18.31 23.01 30.47
CA PHE A 287 17.17 23.23 29.55
C PHE A 287 17.21 22.29 28.35
N SER A 288 18.39 22.02 27.78
CA SER A 288 18.56 21.13 26.62
C SER A 288 17.98 19.72 26.85
N THR A 289 18.11 19.18 28.07
CA THR A 289 17.54 17.87 28.44
C THR A 289 16.02 17.85 28.30
N TYR A 290 15.35 18.93 28.73
CA TYR A 290 13.90 19.06 28.63
C TYR A 290 13.44 19.39 27.21
N ALA A 291 14.11 20.36 26.57
CA ALA A 291 13.78 20.84 25.24
C ALA A 291 13.88 19.75 24.16
N THR A 292 14.87 18.86 24.29
CA THR A 292 15.08 17.75 23.34
C THR A 292 13.82 16.91 23.16
N TYR A 293 13.08 16.62 24.24
CA TYR A 293 11.85 15.83 24.11
C TYR A 293 10.78 16.57 23.29
N TRP A 294 10.52 17.84 23.62
CA TRP A 294 9.51 18.65 22.95
C TRP A 294 9.83 18.87 21.47
N VAL A 295 11.09 19.17 21.15
CA VAL A 295 11.54 19.36 19.77
C VAL A 295 11.45 18.04 19.01
N GLN A 296 11.90 16.92 19.59
CA GLN A 296 11.80 15.62 18.94
C GLN A 296 10.35 15.22 18.65
N GLN A 297 9.46 15.43 19.61
CA GLN A 297 8.03 15.16 19.44
C GLN A 297 7.43 16.04 18.34
N ALA A 298 7.81 17.32 18.28
CA ALA A 298 7.37 18.26 17.23
C ALA A 298 7.75 17.75 15.84
N LEU A 299 9.02 17.42 15.66
CA LEU A 299 9.55 16.97 14.37
C LEU A 299 8.89 15.67 13.94
N GLN A 300 8.74 14.70 14.86
CA GLN A 300 8.06 13.45 14.55
C GLN A 300 6.59 13.64 14.20
N ARG A 301 5.90 14.58 14.87
CA ARG A 301 4.50 14.90 14.61
C ARG A 301 4.32 15.62 13.27
N ALA A 302 5.17 16.59 12.96
CA ALA A 302 5.17 17.33 11.70
C ALA A 302 5.32 16.38 10.51
N ILE A 303 6.31 15.49 10.56
CA ILE A 303 6.50 14.45 9.52
C ILE A 303 5.28 13.55 9.41
N ALA A 304 4.64 13.23 10.54
CA ALA A 304 3.47 12.38 10.53
C ALA A 304 2.24 13.03 9.87
N ASP A 305 2.03 14.33 10.09
CA ASP A 305 0.88 15.05 9.56
C ASP A 305 1.09 15.58 8.13
N GLU A 306 2.29 16.05 7.81
CA GLU A 306 2.57 16.84 6.61
C GLU A 306 3.61 16.18 5.68
N GLY A 307 4.41 15.22 6.17
CA GLY A 307 5.51 14.64 5.38
C GLY A 307 5.09 13.69 4.25
N ALA A 308 3.80 13.34 4.15
CA ALA A 308 3.28 12.49 3.08
C ALA A 308 2.29 13.27 2.21
N VAL A 309 2.44 13.13 0.88
CA VAL A 309 1.52 13.73 -0.12
C VAL A 309 0.07 13.29 0.13
N ILE A 310 -0.13 12.02 0.49
CA ILE A 310 -1.41 11.51 0.98
C ILE A 310 -1.25 11.28 2.47
N ARG A 311 -1.96 12.07 3.28
CA ARG A 311 -1.84 12.05 4.74
C ARG A 311 -2.12 10.67 5.31
N ILE A 312 -1.18 10.17 6.11
CA ILE A 312 -1.30 8.91 6.85
C ILE A 312 -1.70 9.23 8.30
N PRO A 313 -2.72 8.57 8.88
CA PRO A 313 -3.08 8.74 10.28
C PRO A 313 -1.92 8.44 11.25
N VAL A 314 -1.83 9.19 12.35
CA VAL A 314 -0.73 9.15 13.35
C VAL A 314 -0.45 7.74 13.87
N HIS A 315 -1.49 7.00 14.24
CA HIS A 315 -1.37 5.64 14.79
C HIS A 315 -0.72 4.65 13.79
N MET A 316 -0.77 4.93 12.49
CA MET A 316 -0.15 4.08 11.47
C MET A 316 1.35 4.37 11.31
N HIS A 317 1.83 5.57 11.67
CA HIS A 317 3.24 5.95 11.50
C HIS A 317 4.20 5.07 12.29
N GLN A 318 3.82 4.68 13.53
CA GLN A 318 4.65 3.78 14.32
C GLN A 318 4.80 2.42 13.64
N THR A 319 3.70 1.87 13.11
CA THR A 319 3.70 0.59 12.39
C THR A 319 4.49 0.68 11.09
N VAL A 320 4.33 1.77 10.33
CA VAL A 320 5.10 2.04 9.11
C VAL A 320 6.60 2.12 9.40
N ARG A 321 7.01 2.90 10.42
CA ARG A 321 8.42 3.01 10.81
C ARG A 321 9.01 1.68 11.28
N LYS A 322 8.28 0.90 12.08
CA LYS A 322 8.70 -0.43 12.54
C LYS A 322 8.96 -1.37 11.35
N VAL A 323 8.03 -1.41 10.39
CA VAL A 323 8.16 -2.24 9.18
C VAL A 323 9.33 -1.74 8.33
N ALA A 324 9.45 -0.43 8.10
CA ALA A 324 10.54 0.16 7.31
C ALA A 324 11.91 -0.09 7.93
N ALA A 325 12.04 0.03 9.26
CA ALA A 325 13.27 -0.24 9.99
C ALA A 325 13.65 -1.72 9.92
N ALA A 326 12.70 -2.63 10.11
CA ALA A 326 12.94 -4.07 9.98
C ALA A 326 13.36 -4.46 8.55
N GLU A 327 12.70 -3.89 7.54
CA GLU A 327 13.09 -4.09 6.14
C GLU A 327 14.48 -3.55 5.83
N ALA A 328 14.83 -2.35 6.31
CA ALA A 328 16.14 -1.77 6.13
C ALA A 328 17.22 -2.65 6.77
N ARG A 329 16.98 -3.11 8.01
CA ARG A 329 17.87 -4.03 8.72
C ARG A 329 18.08 -5.34 7.96
N PHE A 330 17.01 -5.95 7.45
CA PHE A 330 17.09 -7.20 6.70
C PHE A 330 17.82 -7.02 5.37
N ARG A 331 17.64 -5.87 4.70
CA ARG A 331 18.42 -5.53 3.49
C ARG A 331 19.91 -5.40 3.80
N THR A 332 20.29 -4.77 4.91
CA THR A 332 21.69 -4.66 5.34
C THR A 332 22.29 -6.01 5.72
N GLU A 333 21.51 -6.90 6.35
CA GLU A 333 21.90 -8.29 6.66
C GLU A 333 21.95 -9.21 5.42
N GLY A 334 21.55 -8.73 4.23
CA GLY A 334 21.49 -9.55 3.00
C GLY A 334 20.38 -10.61 3.01
N ARG A 335 19.36 -10.44 3.86
CA ARG A 335 18.27 -11.39 4.05
C ARG A 335 17.05 -11.03 3.20
N ALA A 336 16.25 -12.05 2.88
CA ALA A 336 15.01 -11.86 2.14
C ALA A 336 13.97 -11.08 2.97
N THR A 337 13.46 -9.98 2.42
CA THR A 337 12.42 -9.13 3.00
C THR A 337 11.01 -9.67 2.73
N THR A 338 10.79 -10.97 2.92
CA THR A 338 9.47 -11.59 2.75
C THR A 338 8.51 -11.07 3.82
N ALA A 339 7.24 -10.84 3.45
CA ALA A 339 6.22 -10.30 4.37
C ALA A 339 6.13 -11.11 5.68
N ALA A 340 6.20 -12.44 5.58
CA ALA A 340 6.22 -13.33 6.75
C ALA A 340 7.44 -13.13 7.67
N ALA A 341 8.62 -12.88 7.12
CA ALA A 341 9.83 -12.71 7.91
C ALA A 341 9.82 -11.36 8.68
N ILE A 342 9.30 -10.31 8.04
CA ILE A 342 9.13 -8.99 8.66
C ILE A 342 8.02 -9.01 9.70
N ALA A 343 6.91 -9.70 9.42
CA ALA A 343 5.82 -9.90 10.38
C ALA A 343 6.34 -10.51 11.69
N ILE A 344 7.19 -11.54 11.61
CA ILE A 344 7.82 -12.17 12.77
C ILE A 344 8.74 -11.19 13.51
N ALA A 345 9.57 -10.44 12.78
CA ALA A 345 10.50 -9.48 13.39
C ALA A 345 9.76 -8.34 14.11
N CYS A 346 8.69 -7.81 13.50
CA CYS A 346 7.91 -6.70 14.03
C CYS A 346 6.84 -7.13 15.05
N GLY A 347 6.50 -8.43 15.12
CA GLY A 347 5.38 -8.92 15.92
C GLY A 347 4.01 -8.51 15.36
N LEU A 348 3.89 -8.44 14.04
CA LEU A 348 2.68 -8.08 13.32
C LEU A 348 2.13 -9.30 12.57
N GLU A 349 0.86 -9.23 12.16
CA GLU A 349 0.31 -10.21 11.23
C GLU A 349 0.84 -9.99 9.81
N VAL A 350 0.95 -11.05 9.01
CA VAL A 350 1.39 -10.95 7.60
C VAL A 350 0.47 -10.02 6.80
N THR A 351 -0.84 -10.10 7.05
CA THR A 351 -1.84 -9.25 6.39
C THR A 351 -1.64 -7.77 6.70
N ASP A 352 -1.20 -7.43 7.92
CA ASP A 352 -0.94 -6.06 8.32
C ASP A 352 0.34 -5.50 7.72
N VAL A 353 1.38 -6.32 7.57
CA VAL A 353 2.60 -5.94 6.82
C VAL A 353 2.25 -5.60 5.37
N ASP A 354 1.38 -6.39 4.74
CA ASP A 354 0.93 -6.11 3.36
C ASP A 354 0.08 -4.84 3.26
N LYS A 355 -0.78 -4.56 4.25
CA LYS A 355 -1.53 -3.28 4.33
C LYS A 355 -0.57 -2.11 4.48
N VAL A 356 0.39 -2.21 5.41
CA VAL A 356 1.40 -1.17 5.66
C VAL A 356 2.21 -0.90 4.39
N ARG A 357 2.65 -1.94 3.67
CA ARG A 357 3.35 -1.81 2.38
C ARG A 357 2.54 -1.14 1.30
N LYS A 358 1.22 -1.28 1.30
CA LYS A 358 0.33 -0.57 0.37
C LYS A 358 0.21 0.90 0.72
N ILE A 359 0.12 1.21 2.01
CA ILE A 359 0.00 2.59 2.52
C ILE A 359 1.32 3.34 2.35
N SER A 360 2.46 2.67 2.58
CA SER A 360 3.79 3.26 2.52
C SER A 360 4.34 3.42 1.09
N ARG A 361 3.51 3.26 0.06
CA ARG A 361 3.95 3.45 -1.33
C ARG A 361 4.17 4.94 -1.58
N VAL A 362 5.39 5.27 -2.01
CA VAL A 362 5.73 6.63 -2.44
C VAL A 362 4.95 6.94 -3.72
N THR A 363 4.30 8.10 -3.76
CA THR A 363 3.62 8.61 -4.95
C THR A 363 4.65 9.06 -5.98
N ASP A 364 4.41 8.75 -7.24
CA ASP A 364 5.28 9.14 -8.35
C ASP A 364 4.74 10.41 -9.03
N SER A 365 5.64 11.20 -9.62
CA SER A 365 5.23 12.41 -10.34
C SER A 365 4.73 12.06 -11.75
N LEU A 366 3.57 12.59 -12.13
CA LEU A 366 3.06 12.49 -13.49
C LEU A 366 3.93 13.25 -14.50
N ASP A 367 4.66 14.26 -14.04
CA ASP A 367 5.58 15.05 -14.87
C ASP A 367 6.92 14.33 -15.07
N ARG A 368 7.15 13.19 -14.43
CA ARG A 368 8.37 12.41 -14.63
C ARG A 368 8.49 12.01 -16.09
N VAL A 369 9.58 12.43 -16.73
CA VAL A 369 9.90 12.06 -18.12
C VAL A 369 10.31 10.59 -18.17
N ILE A 370 9.72 9.85 -19.11
CA ILE A 370 10.00 8.44 -19.39
C ILE A 370 10.43 8.33 -20.86
N GLY A 371 11.59 7.72 -21.10
CA GLY A 371 12.09 7.49 -22.45
C GLY A 371 12.44 8.78 -23.21
N ASP A 372 11.97 8.89 -24.45
CA ASP A 372 12.34 9.92 -25.44
C ASP A 372 11.63 11.28 -25.24
N GLY A 373 11.37 11.68 -23.99
CA GLY A 373 10.76 12.98 -23.67
C GLY A 373 9.27 12.97 -23.36
N THR A 374 8.61 11.80 -23.33
CA THR A 374 7.20 11.70 -22.93
C THR A 374 7.05 11.74 -21.41
N HIS A 375 6.05 12.45 -20.89
CA HIS A 375 5.77 12.46 -19.46
C HIS A 375 4.97 11.21 -19.05
N LEU A 376 5.14 10.72 -17.81
CA LEU A 376 4.37 9.60 -17.28
C LEU A 376 2.85 9.83 -17.39
N GLY A 377 2.41 11.06 -17.16
CA GLY A 377 1.01 11.45 -17.28
C GLY A 377 0.42 11.26 -18.67
N GLU A 378 1.21 11.45 -19.73
CA GLU A 378 0.77 11.26 -21.12
C GLU A 378 0.53 9.78 -21.46
N LEU A 379 1.22 8.87 -20.77
CA LEU A 379 1.07 7.43 -20.94
C LEU A 379 -0.14 6.87 -20.19
N LEU A 380 -0.69 7.62 -19.23
CA LEU A 380 -1.87 7.21 -18.50
C LEU A 380 -3.11 7.46 -19.35
N GLY A 381 -3.68 6.38 -19.90
CA GLY A 381 -5.02 6.42 -20.47
C GLY A 381 -6.04 6.88 -19.43
N ILE A 382 -6.89 7.84 -19.78
CA ILE A 382 -7.99 8.28 -18.92
C ILE A 382 -8.84 7.04 -18.61
N SER A 383 -8.88 6.64 -17.33
CA SER A 383 -9.55 5.41 -16.87
C SER A 383 -11.04 5.36 -17.20
N ARG A 384 -11.62 6.52 -17.53
CA ARG A 384 -12.88 6.64 -18.25
C ARG A 384 -12.59 7.34 -19.57
N PRO A 385 -12.40 6.61 -20.68
CA PRO A 385 -12.38 7.26 -21.98
C PRO A 385 -13.67 8.09 -22.09
N ALA A 386 -13.56 9.33 -22.55
CA ALA A 386 -14.74 10.06 -22.99
C ALA A 386 -15.51 9.15 -23.95
N PRO A 387 -16.85 9.06 -23.85
CA PRO A 387 -17.62 8.20 -24.74
C PRO A 387 -17.21 8.50 -26.18
N GLY A 388 -16.92 7.46 -26.94
CA GLY A 388 -16.50 7.64 -28.32
C GLY A 388 -17.59 8.36 -29.12
N PRO A 389 -17.25 9.00 -30.26
CA PRO A 389 -18.26 9.65 -31.10
C PRO A 389 -19.39 8.69 -31.50
N GLU A 390 -19.09 7.40 -31.68
CA GLU A 390 -20.08 6.35 -31.92
C GLU A 390 -20.99 6.09 -30.73
N ASP A 391 -20.47 6.09 -29.50
CA ASP A 391 -21.26 5.88 -28.29
C ASP A 391 -22.22 7.05 -28.05
N VAL A 392 -21.74 8.27 -28.26
CA VAL A 392 -22.55 9.50 -28.17
C VAL A 392 -23.65 9.47 -29.24
N LEU A 393 -23.32 9.12 -30.48
CA LEU A 393 -24.28 9.00 -31.56
C LEU A 393 -25.31 7.89 -31.28
N ARG A 394 -24.87 6.72 -30.82
CA ARG A 394 -25.75 5.60 -30.46
C ARG A 394 -26.71 5.98 -29.36
N HIS A 395 -26.27 6.69 -28.32
CA HIS A 395 -27.15 7.19 -27.28
C HIS A 395 -28.16 8.21 -27.81
N LYS A 396 -27.72 9.15 -28.66
CA LYS A 396 -28.61 10.13 -29.28
C LYS A 396 -29.66 9.48 -30.17
N MET A 397 -29.26 8.58 -31.07
CA MET A 397 -30.17 7.82 -31.94
C MET A 397 -31.13 6.93 -31.14
N SER A 398 -30.65 6.31 -30.06
CA SER A 398 -31.51 5.52 -29.17
C SER A 398 -32.57 6.40 -28.51
N ARG A 399 -32.21 7.61 -28.05
CA ARG A 399 -33.16 8.57 -27.48
C ARG A 399 -34.18 9.04 -28.51
N GLU A 400 -33.74 9.41 -29.71
CA GLU A 400 -34.61 9.79 -30.81
C GLU A 400 -35.58 8.66 -31.21
N CYS A 401 -35.12 7.41 -31.23
CA CYS A 401 -35.96 6.24 -31.49
C CYS A 401 -37.03 6.05 -30.41
N VAL A 402 -36.64 6.18 -29.13
CA VAL A 402 -37.57 6.13 -28.00
C VAL A 402 -38.61 7.26 -28.09
N ASP A 403 -38.18 8.48 -28.41
CA ASP A 403 -39.09 9.63 -28.57
C ASP A 403 -40.06 9.44 -29.73
N GLN A 404 -39.60 8.90 -30.86
CA GLN A 404 -40.47 8.56 -32.00
C GLN A 404 -41.49 7.47 -31.66
N LEU A 405 -41.08 6.43 -30.91
CA LEU A 405 -41.99 5.38 -30.44
C LEU A 405 -43.04 5.93 -29.47
N LEU A 406 -42.64 6.81 -28.55
CA LEU A 406 -43.55 7.47 -27.61
C LEU A 406 -44.48 8.46 -28.30
N ALA A 407 -44.04 9.14 -29.36
CA ALA A 407 -44.88 10.08 -30.13
C ALA A 407 -46.04 9.41 -30.88
N ARG A 408 -45.92 8.12 -31.23
CA ARG A 408 -47.00 7.32 -31.84
C ARG A 408 -48.04 6.82 -30.83
N ARG A 409 -47.87 7.15 -29.55
CA ARG A 409 -48.79 6.77 -28.47
C ARG A 409 -49.70 7.91 -28.09
N THR A 410 -50.74 7.57 -27.33
CA THR A 410 -51.59 8.60 -26.75
C THR A 410 -50.75 9.47 -25.81
N GLU A 411 -51.00 10.78 -25.82
CA GLU A 411 -50.26 11.76 -25.03
C GLU A 411 -50.15 11.35 -23.55
N ARG A 412 -51.25 10.79 -23.03
CA ARG A 412 -51.35 10.26 -21.66
C ARG A 412 -50.50 9.01 -21.41
N GLU A 413 -50.43 8.06 -22.34
CA GLU A 413 -49.58 6.86 -22.19
C GLU A 413 -48.09 7.22 -22.32
N ALA A 414 -47.75 8.11 -23.25
CA ALA A 414 -46.39 8.57 -23.48
C ALA A 414 -45.83 9.32 -22.25
N ASP A 415 -46.62 10.21 -21.66
CA ASP A 415 -46.20 10.99 -20.50
C ASP A 415 -46.01 10.13 -19.24
N ILE A 416 -46.89 9.15 -19.00
CA ILE A 416 -46.73 8.16 -17.91
C ILE A 416 -45.41 7.40 -18.07
N VAL A 417 -45.07 6.94 -19.28
CA VAL A 417 -43.82 6.20 -19.53
C VAL A 417 -42.60 7.10 -19.38
N ARG A 418 -42.64 8.35 -19.88
CA ARG A 418 -41.56 9.33 -19.74
C ARG A 418 -41.22 9.62 -18.28
N ARG A 419 -42.25 9.90 -17.47
CA ARG A 419 -42.12 10.17 -16.03
C ARG A 419 -41.66 8.95 -15.23
N ARG A 420 -42.13 7.76 -15.62
CA ARG A 420 -41.75 6.53 -14.93
C ARG A 420 -40.30 6.13 -15.17
N LEU A 421 -39.81 6.35 -16.39
CA LEU A 421 -38.44 6.05 -16.80
C LEU A 421 -37.48 7.23 -16.58
N GLY A 422 -37.96 8.39 -16.13
CA GLY A 422 -37.16 9.59 -15.93
C GLY A 422 -36.60 10.17 -17.23
N LEU A 423 -37.28 10.01 -18.38
CA LEU A 423 -36.75 10.44 -19.69
C LEU A 423 -36.75 11.97 -19.89
N ILE A 424 -37.40 12.73 -19.00
CA ILE A 424 -37.53 14.19 -19.04
C ILE A 424 -36.48 14.82 -18.11
N ASP A 425 -36.54 14.49 -16.81
CA ASP A 425 -35.76 15.15 -15.77
C ASP A 425 -34.69 14.24 -15.11
N ASP A 426 -34.43 13.05 -15.68
CA ASP A 426 -33.61 11.97 -15.08
C ASP A 426 -34.10 11.46 -13.71
N GLU A 427 -35.26 11.95 -13.23
CA GLU A 427 -35.92 11.48 -12.01
C GLU A 427 -37.02 10.46 -12.31
N VAL A 428 -36.91 9.28 -11.71
CA VAL A 428 -37.94 8.22 -11.80
C VAL A 428 -39.10 8.49 -10.85
N GLN A 429 -40.29 8.76 -11.39
CA GLN A 429 -41.49 8.97 -10.56
C GLN A 429 -42.14 7.64 -10.15
N THR A 430 -42.73 7.58 -8.96
CA THR A 430 -43.47 6.41 -8.50
C THR A 430 -44.88 6.36 -9.11
N LEU A 431 -45.48 5.16 -9.18
CA LEU A 431 -46.86 4.99 -9.67
C LEU A 431 -47.89 5.76 -8.84
N GLU A 432 -47.59 6.03 -7.57
CA GLU A 432 -48.46 6.79 -6.67
C GLU A 432 -48.38 8.29 -6.96
N ASP A 433 -47.18 8.81 -7.23
CA ASP A 433 -46.99 10.23 -7.54
C ASP A 433 -47.60 10.60 -8.89
N ILE A 434 -47.39 9.74 -9.91
CA ILE A 434 -48.06 9.88 -11.21
C ILE A 434 -49.59 9.74 -11.05
N GLY A 435 -50.06 8.84 -10.18
CA GLY A 435 -51.48 8.67 -9.89
C GLY A 435 -52.14 9.91 -9.29
N LYS A 436 -51.46 10.58 -8.35
CA LYS A 436 -51.92 11.82 -7.72
C LYS A 436 -52.09 12.95 -8.73
N GLU A 437 -51.15 13.10 -9.65
CA GLU A 437 -51.18 14.18 -10.66
C GLU A 437 -52.28 13.96 -11.70
N TYR A 438 -52.52 12.71 -12.11
CA TYR A 438 -53.57 12.34 -13.05
C TYR A 438 -54.95 12.11 -12.41
N GLY A 439 -55.08 12.27 -11.08
CA GLY A 439 -56.33 12.04 -10.34
C GLY A 439 -56.85 10.60 -10.42
N VAL A 440 -55.97 9.60 -10.53
CA VAL A 440 -56.31 8.18 -10.70
C VAL A 440 -55.58 7.30 -9.70
N THR A 441 -56.13 6.11 -9.44
CA THR A 441 -55.51 5.15 -8.52
C THR A 441 -54.18 4.63 -9.07
N ARG A 442 -53.26 4.27 -8.16
CA ARG A 442 -51.99 3.62 -8.48
C ARG A 442 -52.15 2.42 -9.43
N GLU A 443 -53.16 1.59 -9.17
CA GLU A 443 -53.44 0.40 -9.97
C GLU A 443 -53.85 0.76 -11.41
N ARG A 444 -54.52 1.90 -11.61
CA ARG A 444 -54.85 2.37 -12.95
C ARG A 444 -53.60 2.79 -13.74
N ILE A 445 -52.65 3.49 -13.11
CA ILE A 445 -51.37 3.83 -13.73
C ILE A 445 -50.58 2.56 -14.08
N ARG A 446 -50.54 1.57 -13.17
CA ARG A 446 -49.90 0.27 -13.42
C ARG A 446 -50.48 -0.45 -14.65
N GLN A 447 -51.80 -0.43 -14.81
CA GLN A 447 -52.47 -1.02 -15.97
C GLN A 447 -52.13 -0.30 -17.28
N LEU A 448 -52.10 1.04 -17.25
CA LEU A 448 -51.72 1.85 -18.40
C LEU A 448 -50.26 1.63 -18.78
N GLU A 449 -49.36 1.60 -17.80
CA GLU A 449 -47.93 1.26 -17.98
C GLU A 449 -47.77 -0.13 -18.61
N ALA A 450 -48.39 -1.17 -18.04
CA ALA A 450 -48.29 -2.54 -18.55
C ALA A 450 -48.81 -2.64 -20.00
N ARG A 451 -49.88 -1.91 -20.33
CA ARG A 451 -50.42 -1.84 -21.70
C ARG A 451 -49.46 -1.11 -22.64
N ALA A 452 -48.86 0.00 -22.20
CA ALA A 452 -47.88 0.76 -22.99
C ALA A 452 -46.64 -0.10 -23.28
N PHE A 453 -46.06 -0.75 -22.27
CA PHE A 453 -44.90 -1.63 -22.45
C PHE A 453 -45.19 -2.85 -23.32
N LYS A 454 -46.38 -3.45 -23.19
CA LYS A 454 -46.77 -4.58 -24.06
C LYS A 454 -46.75 -4.16 -25.54
N ARG A 455 -47.35 -3.01 -25.86
CA ARG A 455 -47.39 -2.46 -27.22
C ARG A 455 -46.02 -2.00 -27.72
N LEU A 456 -45.20 -1.41 -26.85
CA LEU A 456 -43.81 -1.06 -27.20
C LEU A 456 -43.00 -2.32 -27.55
N ARG A 457 -43.17 -3.42 -26.81
CA ARG A 457 -42.53 -4.71 -27.14
C ARG A 457 -43.02 -5.30 -28.45
N GLU A 458 -44.32 -5.22 -28.74
CA GLU A 458 -44.90 -5.71 -30.00
C GLU A 458 -44.35 -4.96 -31.22
N GLU A 459 -44.10 -3.64 -31.11
CA GLU A 459 -43.49 -2.85 -32.19
C GLU A 459 -41.97 -3.00 -32.31
N LEU A 460 -41.29 -3.28 -31.20
CA LEU A 460 -39.84 -3.52 -31.20
C LEU A 460 -39.47 -4.97 -31.58
N ALA A 461 -40.46 -5.87 -31.63
CA ALA A 461 -40.22 -7.28 -31.95
C ALA A 461 -39.79 -7.43 -33.43
N PRO A 462 -38.68 -8.13 -33.71
CA PRO A 462 -38.30 -8.43 -35.09
C PRO A 462 -39.40 -9.26 -35.77
N PRO A 463 -39.61 -9.10 -37.09
CA PRO A 463 -40.57 -9.94 -37.82
C PRO A 463 -40.22 -11.41 -37.60
N PRO A 464 -41.23 -12.30 -37.46
CA PRO A 464 -40.96 -13.72 -37.31
C PRO A 464 -40.13 -14.20 -38.50
N PRO A 465 -39.13 -15.08 -38.29
CA PRO A 465 -38.34 -15.62 -39.38
C PRO A 465 -39.28 -16.26 -40.42
N PRO A 466 -39.01 -16.09 -41.73
CA PRO A 466 -39.85 -16.68 -42.77
C PRO A 466 -39.94 -18.19 -42.53
N GLU A 467 -41.16 -18.72 -42.52
CA GLU A 467 -41.39 -20.15 -42.37
C GLU A 467 -40.58 -20.91 -43.43
N PRO A 468 -39.80 -21.94 -43.05
CA PRO A 468 -39.07 -22.73 -44.02
C PRO A 468 -40.06 -23.35 -45.01
N PRO A 469 -39.73 -23.40 -46.32
CA PRO A 469 -40.62 -23.98 -47.32
C PRO A 469 -40.95 -25.42 -46.92
N ALA A 470 -42.24 -25.73 -46.90
CA ALA A 470 -42.75 -27.05 -46.56
C ALA A 470 -42.02 -28.12 -47.40
N THR A 471 -41.26 -28.98 -46.71
CA THR A 471 -40.61 -30.14 -47.32
C THR A 471 -41.69 -31.03 -47.94
N PRO A 472 -41.62 -31.39 -49.24
CA PRO A 472 -42.52 -32.40 -49.79
C PRO A 472 -42.26 -33.73 -49.08
N ALA A 473 -43.35 -34.43 -48.73
CA ALA A 473 -43.34 -35.70 -48.01
C ALA A 473 -42.40 -36.74 -48.66
N PRO A 474 -41.70 -37.59 -47.88
CA PRO A 474 -40.75 -38.52 -48.43
C PRO A 474 -41.46 -39.62 -49.22
N ALA A 475 -41.02 -39.83 -50.46
CA ALA A 475 -41.35 -41.02 -51.24
C ALA A 475 -40.73 -42.24 -50.56
N THR A 476 -41.54 -43.28 -50.37
CA THR A 476 -41.13 -44.63 -49.98
C THR A 476 -40.21 -45.22 -51.04
N GLU A 477 -38.93 -45.40 -50.71
CA GLU A 477 -38.00 -46.24 -51.47
C GLU A 477 -37.79 -47.56 -50.73
N THR A 478 -38.17 -48.63 -51.42
CA THR A 478 -37.88 -50.04 -51.18
C THR A 478 -36.38 -50.32 -51.15
N GLU A 479 -35.95 -51.15 -50.18
CA GLU A 479 -34.63 -51.79 -50.13
C GLU A 479 -34.29 -52.54 -51.44
N PRO A 480 -32.99 -52.79 -51.67
CA PRO A 480 -32.61 -54.20 -51.70
C PRO A 480 -31.31 -54.53 -50.95
N ALA A 481 -31.31 -55.77 -50.48
CA ALA A 481 -30.23 -56.46 -49.80
C ALA A 481 -29.12 -56.95 -50.74
N GLY A 482 -27.86 -56.83 -50.29
CA GLY A 482 -26.96 -57.98 -50.12
C GLY A 482 -25.87 -58.25 -51.16
N ALA A 483 -24.72 -58.66 -50.59
CA ALA A 483 -23.55 -59.38 -51.15
C ALA A 483 -22.37 -58.51 -51.66
N ASP A 484 -21.26 -58.42 -50.92
CA ASP A 484 -20.09 -59.36 -50.87
C ASP A 484 -19.05 -58.97 -51.96
N SER A 485 -17.72 -58.94 -51.83
CA SER A 485 -16.70 -59.12 -50.80
C SER A 485 -15.35 -58.70 -51.45
N SER A 486 -14.27 -58.65 -50.65
CA SER A 486 -12.84 -58.74 -51.05
C SER A 486 -12.03 -57.51 -51.58
N LEU A 487 -11.01 -57.15 -50.77
CA LEU A 487 -9.73 -56.45 -51.06
C LEU A 487 -8.74 -57.38 -51.83
N PRO A 488 -7.54 -56.98 -52.36
CA PRO A 488 -6.63 -55.89 -51.91
C PRO A 488 -5.83 -55.11 -53.01
N ALA A 489 -4.95 -54.18 -52.56
CA ALA A 489 -4.00 -53.32 -53.30
C ALA A 489 -2.75 -54.07 -53.87
N PRO A 490 -1.60 -53.46 -54.28
CA PRO A 490 -1.22 -52.08 -54.71
C PRO A 490 -0.37 -52.05 -56.03
N GLY A 491 0.12 -50.88 -56.48
CA GLY A 491 1.23 -50.82 -57.47
C GLY A 491 1.43 -49.48 -58.18
N ASP A 492 2.60 -48.87 -57.91
CA ASP A 492 3.18 -47.67 -58.53
C ASP A 492 3.32 -47.75 -60.06
N ASP A 493 3.22 -46.61 -60.75
CA ASP A 493 4.31 -46.19 -61.66
C ASP A 493 4.31 -44.68 -61.94
N GLN A 494 5.52 -44.13 -62.03
CA GLN A 494 5.85 -42.73 -62.24
C GLN A 494 5.85 -42.37 -63.74
N ARG A 495 5.65 -41.09 -64.08
CA ARG A 495 6.68 -40.23 -64.73
C ARG A 495 6.18 -38.84 -65.11
N GLU A 496 7.04 -37.92 -64.72
CA GLU A 496 7.27 -36.50 -65.05
C GLU A 496 6.87 -36.03 -66.47
N ASP A 497 6.34 -34.80 -66.57
CA ASP A 497 7.08 -33.69 -67.18
C ASP A 497 6.48 -32.29 -66.86
N LYS A 498 7.38 -31.30 -66.68
CA LYS A 498 7.19 -29.86 -66.39
C LYS A 498 7.22 -29.04 -67.71
N PRO A 499 7.28 -27.69 -67.73
CA PRO A 499 6.53 -26.63 -67.02
C PRO A 499 6.07 -25.48 -67.96
N GLU A 500 5.04 -24.70 -67.62
CA GLU A 500 4.92 -23.30 -68.12
C GLU A 500 4.26 -22.39 -67.05
N GLY A 501 4.92 -21.27 -66.70
CA GLY A 501 4.28 -20.12 -66.04
C GLY A 501 3.54 -19.24 -67.08
N PRO A 502 3.25 -17.95 -66.84
CA PRO A 502 3.43 -17.10 -65.66
C PRO A 502 2.11 -16.41 -65.22
N ARG A 503 2.12 -15.60 -64.13
CA ARG A 503 1.63 -14.20 -64.16
C ARG A 503 1.75 -13.48 -62.81
N VAL A 504 2.60 -12.47 -62.85
CA VAL A 504 2.66 -11.30 -61.99
C VAL A 504 1.39 -10.48 -62.16
N PHE A 505 0.78 -9.99 -61.08
CA PHE A 505 0.11 -8.68 -61.09
C PHE A 505 0.27 -7.98 -59.73
N ARG A 506 1.11 -6.94 -59.74
CA ARG A 506 0.99 -5.77 -58.88
C ARG A 506 -0.29 -5.02 -59.26
N THR A 507 -1.02 -4.51 -58.29
CA THR A 507 -1.53 -3.12 -58.32
C THR A 507 -1.59 -2.60 -56.89
N GLY A 508 -1.12 -1.36 -56.71
CA GLY A 508 -1.39 -0.54 -55.54
C GLY A 508 -2.26 0.63 -55.96
N PHE A 509 -2.91 1.22 -54.96
CA PHE A 509 -2.95 2.66 -54.70
C PHE A 509 -3.10 2.84 -53.20
#